data_AF-A0AAD2HXM2-F1
#
_entry.id   AF-A0AAD2HXM2-F1
#
_cell.length_a   1.000
_cell.length_b   1.000
_cell.length_c   1.000
_cell.angle_alpha   90.00
_cell.angle_beta   90.00
_cell.angle_gamma   90.00
#
_symmetry.space_group_name_H-M   'P 1'
#
loop_
_entity.id
_entity.type
_entity.pdbx_description
1 polymer ?
#
loop_
_entity_poly.entity_id
_entity_poly.type
_entity_poly.pdbx_seq_one_letter_code
_entity_poly.pdbx_strand_id
1 'polypeptide(L)'
;RLRALVVLPTRDLVTQVRETFEALGKGRGLKIGTATGQHSFAHEQSQLIADKTSSLAGGSSKVDILICTPGRLIDHLNETP
;
A
#
# COMPACT_ATOMS: atom_id res chain seq x y z
N ARG A 1 -9.95 -4.10 -2.45
CA ARG A 1 -10.38 -3.65 -1.09
C ARG A 1 -9.17 -3.75 -0.19
N LEU A 2 -8.75 -2.65 0.43
CA LEU A 2 -7.67 -2.67 1.41
C LEU A 2 -8.14 -3.35 2.72
N ARG A 3 -7.32 -4.24 3.27
CA ARG A 3 -7.65 -5.08 4.44
C ARG A 3 -6.76 -4.78 5.64
N ALA A 4 -5.51 -4.38 5.41
CA ALA A 4 -4.57 -4.02 6.47
C ALA A 4 -3.68 -2.85 6.07
N LEU A 5 -3.31 -2.05 7.07
CA LEU A 5 -2.37 -0.95 6.96
C LEU A 5 -1.30 -1.15 8.04
N VAL A 6 -0.03 -1.14 7.64
CA VAL A 6 1.13 -1.29 8.53
C VAL A 6 1.98 -0.04 8.39
N VAL A 7 2.12 0.71 9.48
CA VAL A 7 2.86 1.98 9.49
C VAL A 7 4.17 1.78 10.27
N LEU A 8 5.29 2.12 9.64
CA LEU A 8 6.63 1.89 10.15
C LEU A 8 7.49 3.16 10.09
N PRO A 9 8.40 3.39 11.05
CA PRO A 9 9.09 4.68 11.17
C PRO A 9 10.14 4.93 10.08
N THR A 10 10.65 3.87 9.44
CA THR A 10 11.74 3.98 8.46
C THR A 10 11.47 3.16 7.20
N ARG A 11 12.15 3.53 6.11
CA ARG A 11 12.05 2.85 4.81
C ARG A 11 12.59 1.42 4.88
N ASP A 12 13.71 1.22 5.57
CA ASP A 12 14.34 -0.10 5.68
C ASP A 12 13.44 -1.10 6.41
N LEU A 13 12.72 -0.65 7.45
CA LEU A 13 11.73 -1.48 8.13
C LEU A 13 10.55 -1.83 7.22
N VAL A 14 10.12 -0.91 6.34
CA VAL A 14 9.07 -1.22 5.34
C VAL A 14 9.52 -2.34 4.42
N THR A 15 10.76 -2.30 3.93
CA THR A 15 11.31 -3.37 3.07
C THR A 15 11.38 -4.72 3.81
N GLN A 16 11.89 -4.74 5.04
CA GLN A 16 11.99 -5.97 5.84
C GLN A 16 10.62 -6.59 6.15
N VAL A 17 9.65 -5.75 6.53
CA VAL A 17 8.30 -6.21 6.84
C VAL A 17 7.59 -6.66 5.56
N ARG A 18 7.80 -5.99 4.42
CA ARG A 18 7.29 -6.44 3.11
C ARG A 18 7.73 -7.87 2.80
N GLU A 19 9.01 -8.18 2.92
CA GLU A 19 9.55 -9.53 2.68
C GLU A 19 8.88 -10.57 3.60
N THR A 20 8.67 -10.21 4.86
CA THR A 20 7.96 -11.07 5.82
C THR A 20 6.51 -11.32 5.39
N PHE A 21 5.79 -10.29 4.96
CA PHE A 21 4.41 -10.42 4.47
C PHE A 21 4.34 -11.20 3.15
N GLU A 22 5.30 -11.04 2.24
CA GLU A 22 5.37 -11.81 0.99
C GLU A 22 5.59 -13.31 1.29
N ALA A 23 6.48 -13.64 2.23
CA ALA A 23 6.70 -15.01 2.68
C ALA A 23 5.43 -15.62 3.31
N LEU A 24 4.73 -14.86 4.16
CA LEU A 24 3.47 -15.29 4.78
C LEU A 24 2.31 -15.35 3.77
N GLY A 25 2.30 -14.49 2.77
CA GLY A 25 1.25 -14.39 1.75
C GLY A 25 1.39 -15.41 0.62
N LYS A 26 2.52 -16.11 0.53
CA LYS A 26 2.79 -17.11 -0.50
C LYS A 26 1.67 -18.16 -0.55
N GLY A 27 1.09 -18.35 -1.74
CA GLY A 27 -0.01 -19.28 -1.98
C GLY A 27 -1.41 -18.80 -1.54
N ARG A 28 -1.53 -17.58 -1.00
CA ARG A 28 -2.80 -17.01 -0.51
C ARG A 28 -3.41 -15.93 -1.41
N GLY A 29 -2.71 -15.55 -2.48
CA GLY A 29 -3.17 -14.52 -3.42
C GLY A 29 -3.27 -13.11 -2.82
N LEU A 30 -2.54 -12.83 -1.73
CA LEU A 30 -2.51 -11.50 -1.11
C LEU A 30 -1.67 -10.54 -1.95
N LYS A 31 -2.23 -9.35 -2.23
CA LYS A 31 -1.51 -8.27 -2.91
C LYS A 31 -0.92 -7.30 -1.89
N ILE A 32 0.40 -7.21 -1.83
CA ILE A 32 1.13 -6.38 -0.87
C ILE A 32 1.72 -5.18 -1.61
N GLY A 33 1.42 -3.98 -1.13
CA GLY A 33 1.95 -2.71 -1.64
C GLY A 33 2.80 -2.00 -0.60
N THR A 34 3.64 -1.09 -1.08
CA THR A 34 4.47 -0.23 -0.22
C THR A 34 4.34 1.23 -0.62
N ALA A 35 4.40 2.15 0.36
CA ALA A 35 4.47 3.59 0.11
C ALA A 35 5.52 4.23 1.03
N THR A 36 6.66 4.61 0.46
CA THR A 36 7.82 5.12 1.23
C THR A 36 8.43 6.39 0.65
N GLY A 37 7.98 6.80 -0.56
CA GLY A 37 8.57 7.90 -1.32
C GLY A 37 9.88 7.50 -1.99
N GLN A 38 10.10 6.20 -2.19
CA GLN A 38 11.23 5.67 -2.96
C GLN A 38 11.00 5.80 -4.46
N HIS A 39 9.74 5.68 -4.89
CA HIS A 39 9.31 5.94 -6.27
C HIS A 39 8.58 7.28 -6.36
N SER A 40 8.38 7.77 -7.59
CA SER A 40 7.57 8.97 -7.81
C SER A 40 6.15 8.74 -7.30
N PHE A 41 5.49 9.81 -6.83
CA PHE A 41 4.13 9.72 -6.29
C PHE A 41 3.14 9.16 -7.31
N ALA A 42 3.22 9.62 -8.56
CA ALA A 42 2.40 9.10 -9.65
C ALA A 42 2.58 7.58 -9.87
N HIS A 43 3.80 7.06 -9.71
CA HIS A 43 4.06 5.63 -9.81
C HIS A 43 3.37 4.86 -8.67
N GLU A 44 3.57 5.29 -7.42
CA GLU A 44 2.91 4.66 -6.26
C GLU A 44 1.39 4.73 -6.38
N GLN A 45 0.82 5.87 -6.79
CA GLN A 45 -0.62 6.02 -7.06
C GLN A 45 -1.13 5.01 -8.08
N SER A 46 -0.41 4.83 -9.20
CA SER A 46 -0.78 3.87 -10.24
C SER A 46 -0.80 2.42 -9.74
N GLN A 47 -0.01 2.10 -8.71
CA GLN A 47 0.06 0.77 -8.12
C GLN A 47 -0.97 0.56 -7.01
N LEU A 48 -1.36 1.61 -6.29
CA LEU A 48 -2.22 1.51 -5.09
C LEU A 48 -3.70 1.73 -5.38
N ILE A 49 -4.04 2.58 -6.35
CA ILE A 49 -5.41 3.02 -6.64
C ILE A 49 -6.01 2.17 -7.77
N ALA A 50 -7.20 1.61 -7.54
CA ALA A 50 -8.02 0.94 -8.54
C ALA A 50 -9.16 1.85 -9.02
N ASP A 51 -9.78 1.51 -10.15
CA ASP A 51 -10.85 2.31 -10.74
C ASP A 51 -12.06 2.45 -9.82
N LYS A 52 -12.63 3.67 -9.80
CA LYS A 52 -13.78 4.07 -8.96
C LYS A 52 -15.11 3.41 -9.37
N THR A 53 -15.12 2.53 -10.35
CA THR A 53 -16.32 1.86 -10.87
C THR A 53 -16.92 0.87 -9.86
N SER A 54 -16.12 0.43 -8.89
CA SER A 54 -16.53 -0.48 -7.82
C SER A 54 -16.61 0.27 -6.50
N SER A 55 -17.79 0.82 -6.19
CA SER A 55 -18.09 1.51 -4.92
C SER A 55 -18.24 0.50 -3.76
N LEU A 56 -17.15 -0.18 -3.42
CA LEU A 56 -17.08 -1.05 -2.25
C LEU A 56 -16.93 -0.18 -0.99
N ALA A 57 -17.58 -0.58 0.10
CA ALA A 57 -17.32 -0.03 1.43
C ALA A 57 -15.84 -0.30 1.79
N GLY A 58 -14.99 0.73 1.64
CA GLY A 58 -13.53 0.65 1.78
C GLY A 58 -12.72 1.08 0.56
N GLY A 59 -13.37 1.56 -0.50
CA GLY A 59 -12.71 2.12 -1.68
C GLY A 59 -12.08 1.07 -2.61
N SER A 60 -11.69 1.54 -3.79
CA SER A 60 -11.04 0.74 -4.83
C SER A 60 -9.52 0.80 -4.66
N SER A 61 -8.96 -0.12 -3.86
CA SER A 61 -7.50 -0.34 -3.81
C SER A 61 -7.09 -1.56 -4.62
N LYS A 62 -5.97 -1.43 -5.35
CA LYS A 62 -5.29 -2.52 -6.09
C LYS A 62 -4.58 -3.49 -5.16
N VAL A 63 -4.34 -3.11 -3.91
CA VAL A 63 -3.63 -3.91 -2.91
C VAL A 63 -4.54 -4.30 -1.75
N ASP A 64 -4.15 -5.35 -1.05
CA ASP A 64 -4.83 -5.86 0.14
C ASP A 64 -4.16 -5.38 1.43
N ILE A 65 -2.84 -5.24 1.39
CA ILE A 65 -2.01 -4.83 2.52
C ILE A 65 -1.12 -3.70 2.03
N LEU A 66 -1.13 -2.57 2.75
CA LEU A 66 -0.22 -1.46 2.51
C LEU A 66 0.76 -1.34 3.67
N ILE A 67 2.05 -1.34 3.37
CA ILE A 67 3.13 -1.12 4.35
C ILE A 67 3.81 0.20 4.00
N CYS A 68 3.83 1.17 4.91
CA CYS A 68 4.22 2.52 4.56
C CYS A 68 4.92 3.29 5.69
N THR A 69 5.55 4.40 5.33
CA THR A 69 6.02 5.40 6.29
C THR A 69 4.91 6.43 6.59
N PRO A 70 4.86 7.01 7.80
CA PRO A 70 3.81 7.97 8.17
C PRO A 70 3.72 9.15 7.21
N GLY A 71 4.86 9.81 6.92
CA GLY A 71 4.86 10.99 6.05
C GLY A 71 4.30 10.67 4.67
N ARG A 72 4.74 9.57 4.07
CA ARG A 72 4.27 9.20 2.74
C ARG A 72 2.80 8.78 2.71
N LEU A 73 2.33 8.15 3.78
CA LEU A 73 0.91 7.85 3.93
C LEU A 73 0.06 9.13 3.96
N ILE A 74 0.51 10.16 4.68
CA ILE A 74 -0.19 11.45 4.73
C ILE A 74 -0.26 12.09 3.34
N ASP A 75 0.84 12.08 2.56
CA ASP A 75 0.82 12.56 1.16
C ASP A 75 -0.28 11.84 0.36
N HIS A 76 -0.33 10.50 0.47
CA HIS A 76 -1.35 9.71 -0.21
C HIS A 76 -2.77 10.02 0.27
N LEU A 77 -3.00 10.22 1.57
CA LEU A 77 -4.34 10.56 2.07
C LEU A 77 -4.83 11.92 1.56
N ASN A 78 -3.93 12.86 1.32
CA ASN A 78 -4.26 14.22 0.88
C ASN A 78 -4.38 14.34 -0.65
N GLU A 79 -3.53 13.64 -1.40
CA GLU A 79 -3.37 13.86 -2.84
C GLU A 79 -3.81 12.66 -3.70
N THR A 80 -4.35 11.60 -3.09
CA THR A 80 -4.92 10.46 -3.81
C THR A 80 -6.42 10.64 -4.05
N PRO A 81 -6.89 10.59 -5.32
CA PRO A 81 -8.29 10.79 -5.68
C PRO A 81 -9.28 9.75 -5.15
#